data_AF-A0A8S9RFR6-F1
#
_entry.id   AF-A0A8S9RFR6-F1
#
_cell.length_a   1.000
_cell.length_b   1.000
_cell.length_c   1.000
_cell.angle_alpha   90.00
_cell.angle_beta   90.00
_cell.angle_gamma   90.00
#
_symmetry.space_group_name_H-M   'P 1'
#
loop_
_entity.id
_entity.type
_entity.pdbx_description
1 polymer ?
#
loop_
_entity_poly.entity_id
_entity_poly.type
_entity_poly.pdbx_seq_one_letter_code
_entity_poly.pdbx_strand_id
1 'polypeptide(L)'
;MDVWKWRSHLVLDMRKVLETTPKERLHRASVQLARSMTKVINNHRGHLESCTIQHYISQYKDGTLQSWIDSVTGLKHTKDLTLINYIPAIRRYKGANLLSLHPDTFSHHSLSSLSLCGFNLIGPDAFSKCKNLKTLNLINIVISQASVLSGVLAAFSSLEVIVLNVNFLTPRGVLKIENNNLKFLQLSSLNEIDRWKLSVDITDPKEVEILKEALLMWTNFVMELEIFFKHKKSHREEGECSTNDRTHAKLFPNADLYVYNMRLYNFDGSNEEEFAFVSRLLMQKPVILSMMIETSLFPPAKKFNAEAAVAKLMELPKYFKNLKIECF
;
A
#
# COMPACT_ATOMS: atom_id res chain seq x y z
N MET A 1 -9.70 40.86 10.47
CA MET A 1 -9.67 39.65 11.32
C MET A 1 -8.87 38.59 10.57
N ASP A 2 -7.83 38.01 11.16
CA ASP A 2 -6.99 37.01 10.50
C ASP A 2 -7.73 35.67 10.42
N VAL A 3 -8.55 35.49 9.39
CA VAL A 3 -9.44 34.32 9.21
C VAL A 3 -8.68 32.99 9.25
N TRP A 4 -7.41 32.98 8.85
CA TRP A 4 -6.57 31.79 8.84
C TRP A 4 -6.30 31.22 10.25
N LYS A 5 -6.38 32.03 11.32
CA LYS A 5 -6.10 31.59 12.70
C LYS A 5 -7.08 30.55 13.23
N TRP A 6 -8.25 30.41 12.61
CA TRP A 6 -9.32 29.53 13.07
C TRP A 6 -9.72 28.48 12.03
N ARG A 7 -9.01 28.40 10.90
CA ARG A 7 -9.34 27.42 9.86
C ARG A 7 -9.00 26.03 10.38
N SER A 8 -9.92 25.09 10.14
CA SER A 8 -9.74 23.66 10.39
C SER A 8 -8.66 23.03 9.50
N HIS A 9 -8.33 23.66 8.38
CA HIS A 9 -7.34 23.19 7.42
C HIS A 9 -6.22 24.21 7.29
N LEU A 10 -4.98 23.76 7.50
CA LEU A 10 -3.79 24.59 7.40
C LEU A 10 -2.84 24.04 6.33
N VAL A 11 -2.48 24.88 5.36
CA VAL A 11 -1.50 24.52 4.32
C VAL A 11 -0.32 25.47 4.42
N LEU A 12 0.86 24.90 4.63
CA LEU A 12 2.11 25.63 4.71
C LEU A 12 2.99 25.21 3.52
N ASP A 13 3.01 26.05 2.49
CA ASP A 13 3.63 25.75 1.20
C ASP A 13 4.83 26.69 0.91
N MET A 14 6.03 26.10 0.84
CA MET A 14 7.26 26.82 0.45
C MET A 14 7.55 26.83 -1.06
N ARG A 15 6.91 25.99 -1.89
CA ARG A 15 7.28 25.71 -3.30
C ARG A 15 7.33 26.99 -4.10
N LYS A 16 6.26 27.78 -4.09
CA LYS A 16 6.10 28.94 -4.95
C LYS A 16 7.28 29.92 -4.85
N VAL A 17 7.79 30.09 -3.63
CA VAL A 17 8.94 30.96 -3.36
C VAL A 17 10.24 30.25 -3.69
N LEU A 18 10.39 28.97 -3.33
CA LEU A 18 11.63 28.22 -3.57
C LEU A 18 11.87 27.89 -5.06
N GLU A 19 10.83 27.69 -5.85
CA GLU A 19 10.92 27.44 -7.30
C GLU A 19 11.45 28.64 -8.09
N THR A 20 11.13 29.84 -7.61
CA THR A 20 11.52 31.11 -8.25
C THR A 20 12.81 31.70 -7.66
N THR A 21 13.35 31.10 -6.59
CA THR A 21 14.53 31.61 -5.90
C THR A 21 15.83 31.05 -6.51
N PRO A 22 16.83 31.90 -6.83
CA PRO A 22 18.15 31.47 -7.30
C PRO A 22 18.86 30.53 -6.30
N LYS A 23 19.67 29.58 -6.81
CA LYS A 23 20.28 28.51 -6.01
C LYS A 23 21.08 29.02 -4.81
N GLU A 24 21.81 30.11 -5.00
CA GLU A 24 22.71 30.73 -4.02
C GLU A 24 21.92 31.32 -2.84
N ARG A 25 20.63 31.62 -3.05
CA ARG A 25 19.73 32.21 -2.06
C ARG A 25 18.73 31.22 -1.47
N LEU A 26 18.63 30.00 -2.01
CA LEU A 26 17.64 28.99 -1.59
C LEU A 26 17.68 28.71 -0.08
N HIS A 27 18.87 28.53 0.49
CA HIS A 27 18.99 28.24 1.92
C HIS A 27 18.52 29.43 2.79
N ARG A 28 18.91 30.66 2.43
CA ARG A 28 18.48 31.86 3.17
C ARG A 28 16.97 32.05 3.07
N ALA A 29 16.41 31.89 1.87
CA ALA A 29 14.97 31.98 1.64
C ALA A 29 14.21 30.90 2.42
N SER A 30 14.70 29.65 2.43
CA SER A 30 14.05 28.55 3.17
C SER A 30 14.02 28.81 4.68
N VAL A 31 15.10 29.36 5.25
CA VAL A 31 15.16 29.72 6.69
C VAL A 31 14.16 30.85 7.03
N GLN A 32 14.05 31.87 6.17
CA GLN A 32 13.11 32.98 6.41
C GLN A 32 11.64 32.53 6.29
N LEU A 33 11.34 31.68 5.31
CA LEU A 33 10.02 31.06 5.16
C LEU A 33 9.70 30.17 6.35
N ALA A 34 10.65 29.36 6.80
CA ALA A 34 10.48 28.49 7.96
C ALA A 34 10.11 29.31 9.21
N ARG A 35 10.81 30.42 9.50
CA ARG A 35 10.46 31.32 10.60
C ARG A 35 9.02 31.85 10.49
N SER A 36 8.57 32.14 9.27
CA SER A 36 7.21 32.62 9.03
C SER A 36 6.17 31.51 9.25
N MET A 37 6.43 30.29 8.77
CA MET A 37 5.59 29.12 9.00
C MET A 37 5.50 28.74 10.48
N THR A 38 6.61 28.78 11.23
CA THR A 38 6.61 28.57 12.69
C THR A 38 5.69 29.57 13.38
N LYS A 39 5.76 30.86 13.00
CA LYS A 39 4.84 31.87 13.54
C LYS A 39 3.38 31.56 13.22
N VAL A 40 3.09 31.06 12.03
CA VAL A 40 1.73 30.67 11.65
C VAL A 40 1.23 29.51 12.52
N ILE A 41 2.01 28.44 12.67
CA ILE A 41 1.67 27.29 13.52
C ILE A 41 1.41 27.71 14.97
N ASN A 42 2.30 28.53 15.54
CA ASN A 42 2.21 28.95 16.94
C ASN A 42 0.99 29.86 17.19
N ASN A 43 0.64 30.70 16.23
CA ASN A 43 -0.47 31.65 16.35
C ASN A 43 -1.83 31.07 15.89
N HIS A 44 -1.84 29.91 15.25
CA HIS A 44 -3.07 29.20 14.92
C HIS A 44 -3.79 28.76 16.20
N ARG A 45 -5.13 28.81 16.19
CA ARG A 45 -5.99 28.56 17.35
C ARG A 45 -6.90 27.38 17.10
N GLY A 46 -7.14 26.60 18.16
CA GLY A 46 -8.01 25.44 18.13
C GLY A 46 -7.34 24.22 17.48
N HIS A 47 -8.16 23.22 17.20
CA HIS A 47 -7.73 21.97 16.59
C HIS A 47 -7.68 22.08 15.08
N LEU A 48 -6.86 21.23 14.46
CA LEU A 48 -6.81 21.08 13.00
C LEU A 48 -7.50 19.78 12.59
N GLU A 49 -8.39 19.89 11.62
CA GLU A 49 -8.87 18.71 10.92
C GLU A 49 -7.76 18.18 10.01
N SER A 50 -7.09 19.07 9.26
CA SER A 50 -5.94 18.69 8.45
C SER A 50 -4.82 19.73 8.42
N CYS A 51 -3.59 19.24 8.27
CA CYS A 51 -2.41 20.06 8.08
C CYS A 51 -1.54 19.52 6.94
N THR A 52 -1.19 20.38 5.99
CA THR A 52 -0.18 20.09 4.97
C THR A 52 1.05 20.92 5.22
N ILE A 53 2.18 20.24 5.46
CA ILE A 53 3.49 20.87 5.64
C ILE A 53 4.35 20.46 4.45
N GLN A 54 4.72 21.45 3.65
CA GLN A 54 5.72 21.28 2.64
C GLN A 54 6.99 22.01 3.03
N HIS A 55 8.07 21.26 3.11
CA HIS A 55 9.33 21.75 3.64
C HIS A 55 10.48 21.47 2.68
N TYR A 56 11.61 22.13 2.92
CA TYR A 56 12.87 21.84 2.24
C TYR A 56 13.79 21.03 3.15
N ILE A 57 14.83 20.42 2.58
CA ILE A 57 15.78 19.57 3.33
C ILE A 57 16.45 20.30 4.51
N SER A 58 16.59 21.62 4.46
CA SER A 58 17.17 22.38 5.56
C SER A 58 16.36 22.26 6.85
N GLN A 59 15.01 22.29 6.76
CA GLN A 59 14.14 22.22 7.93
C GLN A 59 14.18 20.87 8.62
N TYR A 60 14.49 19.81 7.87
CA TYR A 60 14.73 18.52 8.49
C TYR A 60 16.05 18.52 9.26
N LYS A 61 17.13 19.01 8.64
CA LYS A 61 18.47 18.98 9.23
C LYS A 61 18.63 19.83 10.49
N ASP A 62 17.88 20.93 10.59
CA ASP A 62 17.92 21.84 11.73
C ASP A 62 16.87 21.51 12.82
N GLY A 63 16.10 20.41 12.65
CA GLY A 63 15.07 19.98 13.59
C GLY A 63 13.75 20.78 13.51
N THR A 64 13.66 21.80 12.66
CA THR A 64 12.46 22.63 12.50
C THR A 64 11.25 21.80 12.08
N LEU A 65 11.43 20.84 11.17
CA LEU A 65 10.34 19.97 10.70
C LEU A 65 9.78 19.13 11.85
N GLN A 66 10.64 18.56 12.70
CA GLN A 66 10.18 17.78 13.84
C GLN A 66 9.39 18.66 14.81
N SER A 67 9.88 19.86 15.11
CA SER A 67 9.15 20.84 15.94
C SER A 67 7.78 21.20 15.36
N TRP A 68 7.65 21.31 14.03
CA TRP A 68 6.37 21.52 13.38
C TRP A 68 5.44 20.33 13.53
N ILE A 69 5.94 19.11 13.29
CA ILE A 69 5.14 17.88 13.44
C ILE A 69 4.64 17.76 14.88
N ASP A 70 5.50 17.95 15.87
CA ASP A 70 5.14 17.89 17.29
C ASP A 70 4.09 18.94 17.65
N SER A 71 4.22 20.15 17.10
CA SER A 71 3.26 21.23 17.34
C SER A 71 1.90 20.93 16.72
N VAL A 72 1.84 20.46 15.47
CA VAL A 72 0.55 20.21 14.80
C VAL A 72 -0.13 18.93 15.30
N THR A 73 0.64 17.88 15.61
CA THR A 73 0.06 16.63 16.12
C THR A 73 -0.27 16.75 17.60
N GLY A 74 0.67 17.22 18.43
CA GLY A 74 0.53 17.29 19.88
C GLY A 74 -0.33 18.45 20.38
N LEU A 75 -0.15 19.66 19.85
CA LEU A 75 -0.86 20.85 20.36
C LEU A 75 -2.14 21.17 19.60
N LYS A 76 -2.20 20.82 18.30
CA LYS A 76 -3.39 21.08 17.47
C LYS A 76 -4.26 19.85 17.26
N HIS A 77 -3.87 18.70 17.83
CA HIS A 77 -4.61 17.43 17.73
C HIS A 77 -5.05 17.12 16.29
N THR A 78 -4.13 17.30 15.35
CA THR A 78 -4.42 17.14 13.92
C THR A 78 -4.85 15.70 13.62
N LYS A 79 -5.89 15.54 12.79
CA LYS A 79 -6.36 14.22 12.33
C LYS A 79 -5.67 13.77 11.05
N ASP A 80 -5.52 14.68 10.10
CA ASP A 80 -4.92 14.40 8.79
C ASP A 80 -3.64 15.19 8.58
N LEU A 81 -2.50 14.51 8.51
CA LEU A 81 -1.20 15.14 8.30
C LEU A 81 -0.61 14.75 6.94
N THR A 82 -0.25 15.76 6.16
CA THR A 82 0.45 15.59 4.88
C THR A 82 1.82 16.25 4.96
N LEU A 83 2.88 15.46 4.79
CA LEU A 83 4.26 15.94 4.71
C LEU A 83 4.78 15.79 3.28
N ILE A 84 5.28 16.88 2.72
CA ILE A 84 5.83 16.92 1.37
C ILE A 84 7.26 17.44 1.44
N ASN A 85 8.22 16.57 1.14
CA ASN A 85 9.61 16.94 0.97
C ASN A 85 9.82 17.55 -0.42
N TYR A 86 10.04 18.86 -0.49
CA TYR A 86 10.31 19.53 -1.75
C TYR A 86 11.73 19.20 -2.26
N ILE A 87 11.80 18.44 -3.35
CA ILE A 87 13.04 18.10 -4.05
C ILE A 87 13.11 18.92 -5.35
N PRO A 88 13.99 19.94 -5.44
CA PRO A 88 14.17 20.72 -6.66
C PRO A 88 14.54 19.82 -7.84
N ALA A 89 14.00 20.10 -9.03
CA ALA A 89 14.15 19.26 -10.22
C ALA A 89 15.60 18.88 -10.57
N ILE A 90 16.57 19.69 -10.16
CA ILE A 90 17.99 19.55 -10.45
C ILE A 90 18.70 18.51 -9.54
N ARG A 91 18.06 18.09 -8.42
CA ARG A 91 18.61 17.10 -7.48
C ARG A 91 18.00 15.70 -7.62
N ARG A 92 17.24 15.44 -8.69
CA ARG A 92 16.50 14.18 -8.91
C ARG A 92 17.38 12.93 -9.15
N TYR A 93 18.71 13.07 -9.24
CA TYR A 93 19.59 11.99 -9.74
C TYR A 93 20.63 11.43 -8.76
N LYS A 94 20.61 11.78 -7.47
CA LYS A 94 21.43 11.07 -6.46
C LYS A 94 20.63 10.96 -5.17
N GLY A 95 20.58 9.76 -4.59
CA GLY A 95 19.87 9.40 -3.35
C GLY A 95 20.33 10.12 -2.07
N ALA A 96 20.67 11.41 -2.14
CA ALA A 96 21.35 12.19 -1.11
C ALA A 96 20.43 13.15 -0.32
N ASN A 97 19.12 13.14 -0.53
CA ASN A 97 18.19 14.12 0.09
C ASN A 97 16.94 13.50 0.72
N LEU A 98 16.92 12.19 0.95
CA LEU A 98 15.76 11.48 1.45
C LEU A 98 15.91 11.28 2.97
N LEU A 99 14.85 11.59 3.71
CA LEU A 99 14.89 11.79 5.16
C LEU A 99 14.46 10.54 5.93
N SER A 100 15.10 10.28 7.08
CA SER A 100 14.76 9.17 7.98
C SER A 100 13.77 9.64 9.06
N LEU A 101 12.66 8.93 9.25
CA LEU A 101 11.65 9.28 10.23
C LEU A 101 11.98 8.65 11.60
N HIS A 102 11.75 9.38 12.69
CA HIS A 102 11.96 8.86 14.04
C HIS A 102 10.78 7.95 14.46
N PRO A 103 10.99 6.89 15.26
CA PRO A 103 9.98 5.92 15.71
C PRO A 103 8.66 6.50 16.25
N ASP A 104 8.73 7.70 16.81
CA ASP A 104 7.64 8.28 17.60
C ASP A 104 6.96 9.48 16.92
N THR A 105 7.44 9.88 15.73
CA THR A 105 7.03 11.12 15.06
C THR A 105 5.51 11.20 14.80
N PHE A 106 4.83 10.07 14.60
CA PHE A 106 3.40 10.02 14.24
C PHE A 106 2.52 9.29 15.26
N SER A 107 3.02 9.10 16.48
CA SER A 107 2.36 8.30 17.52
C SER A 107 1.14 8.94 18.20
N HIS A 108 0.79 10.19 17.83
CA HIS A 108 -0.28 10.93 18.49
C HIS A 108 -1.66 10.35 18.19
N HIS A 109 -2.48 10.14 19.22
CA HIS A 109 -3.76 9.41 19.13
C HIS A 109 -4.82 10.07 18.24
N SER A 110 -4.73 11.39 18.02
CA SER A 110 -5.65 12.11 17.14
C SER A 110 -5.44 11.81 15.66
N LEU A 111 -4.24 11.35 15.28
CA LEU A 111 -3.85 11.19 13.89
C LEU A 111 -4.48 9.92 13.30
N SER A 112 -5.41 10.10 12.36
CA SER A 112 -6.10 9.02 11.64
C SER A 112 -5.62 8.85 10.21
N SER A 113 -5.01 9.89 9.62
CA SER A 113 -4.54 9.89 8.23
C SER A 113 -3.14 10.48 8.12
N LEU A 114 -2.25 9.77 7.41
CA LEU A 114 -0.89 10.21 7.15
C LEU A 114 -0.57 10.09 5.66
N SER A 115 -0.12 11.20 5.08
CA SER A 115 0.39 11.26 3.72
C SER A 115 1.85 11.71 3.73
N LEU A 116 2.74 10.91 3.15
CA LEU A 116 4.17 11.20 3.02
C LEU A 116 4.53 11.27 1.54
N CYS A 117 5.24 12.33 1.13
CA CYS A 117 5.71 12.51 -0.23
C CYS A 117 7.20 12.85 -0.30
N GLY A 118 7.99 12.06 -1.04
CA GLY A 118 9.42 12.32 -1.28
C GLY A 118 10.36 11.96 -0.12
N PHE A 119 10.12 10.84 0.57
CA PHE A 119 10.93 10.36 1.70
C PHE A 119 11.63 9.02 1.39
N ASN A 120 12.64 8.68 2.21
CA ASN A 120 13.21 7.33 2.25
C ASN A 120 12.56 6.56 3.39
N LEU A 121 12.03 5.39 3.08
CA LEU A 121 11.56 4.47 4.10
C LEU A 121 12.69 3.53 4.48
N ILE A 122 13.26 3.73 5.67
CA ILE A 122 14.39 2.93 6.15
C ILE A 122 13.91 1.70 6.93
N GLY A 123 12.79 1.83 7.66
CA GLY A 123 12.29 0.74 8.50
C GLY A 123 10.88 0.99 9.07
N PRO A 124 10.26 -0.05 9.65
CA PRO A 124 8.93 0.02 10.26
C PRO A 124 8.90 0.80 11.58
N ASP A 125 10.05 1.02 12.21
CA ASP A 125 10.12 1.56 13.57
C ASP A 125 9.42 2.91 13.71
N ALA A 126 9.53 3.78 12.69
CA ALA A 126 8.85 5.07 12.51
C ALA A 126 7.32 5.03 12.70
N PHE A 127 6.72 3.85 12.58
CA PHE A 127 5.27 3.65 12.56
C PHE A 127 4.77 2.72 13.66
N SER A 128 5.68 2.11 14.44
CA SER A 128 5.37 1.08 15.45
C SER A 128 4.33 1.50 16.50
N LYS A 129 4.21 2.81 16.77
CA LYS A 129 3.25 3.38 17.74
C LYS A 129 1.98 3.97 17.11
N CYS A 130 1.81 3.91 15.80
CA CYS A 130 0.71 4.57 15.06
C CYS A 130 -0.58 3.73 15.03
N LYS A 131 -1.12 3.36 16.20
CA LYS A 131 -2.22 2.38 16.30
C LYS A 131 -3.58 2.87 15.78
N ASN A 132 -3.80 4.18 15.73
CA ASN A 132 -5.07 4.79 15.33
C ASN A 132 -5.13 5.15 13.84
N LEU A 133 -4.04 4.95 13.10
CA LEU A 133 -3.96 5.32 11.70
C LEU A 133 -4.84 4.41 10.86
N LYS A 134 -5.78 5.02 10.13
CA LYS A 134 -6.72 4.37 9.22
C LYS A 134 -6.32 4.55 7.76
N THR A 135 -5.69 5.67 7.43
CA THR A 135 -5.30 6.01 6.07
C THR A 135 -3.80 6.24 5.98
N LEU A 136 -3.14 5.54 5.07
CA LEU A 136 -1.74 5.72 4.76
C LEU A 136 -1.55 5.99 3.27
N ASN A 137 -0.93 7.12 2.95
CA ASN A 137 -0.56 7.49 1.59
C ASN A 137 0.95 7.70 1.48
N LEU A 138 1.62 6.84 0.72
CA LEU A 138 3.06 6.89 0.48
C LEU A 138 3.29 7.21 -1.00
N ILE A 139 3.64 8.45 -1.31
CA ILE A 139 3.82 8.94 -2.69
C ILE A 139 5.29 9.24 -2.96
N ASN A 140 5.82 8.76 -4.09
CA ASN A 140 7.21 9.02 -4.47
C ASN A 140 8.18 8.68 -3.33
N ILE A 141 7.92 7.57 -2.64
CA ILE A 141 8.75 7.06 -1.55
C ILE A 141 9.75 6.09 -2.13
N VAL A 142 11.00 6.19 -1.69
CA VAL A 142 12.04 5.21 -2.03
C VAL A 142 12.24 4.27 -0.85
N ILE A 143 12.21 2.98 -1.11
CA ILE A 143 12.28 1.90 -0.12
C ILE A 143 13.47 1.02 -0.46
N SER A 144 14.24 0.59 0.54
CA SER A 144 15.41 -0.26 0.29
C SER A 144 15.04 -1.60 -0.37
N GLN A 145 13.98 -2.25 0.12
CA GLN A 145 13.49 -3.56 -0.35
C GLN A 145 12.01 -3.77 0.04
N ALA A 146 11.31 -4.67 -0.66
CA ALA A 146 9.87 -4.94 -0.45
C ALA A 146 9.51 -5.41 0.97
N SER A 147 10.42 -6.10 1.66
CA SER A 147 10.20 -6.55 3.04
C SER A 147 10.10 -5.41 4.04
N VAL A 148 10.75 -4.26 3.79
CA VAL A 148 10.64 -3.07 4.64
C VAL A 148 9.23 -2.48 4.55
N LEU A 149 8.67 -2.39 3.34
CA LEU A 149 7.29 -1.96 3.17
C LEU A 149 6.32 -2.91 3.85
N SER A 150 6.54 -4.22 3.73
CA SER A 150 5.72 -5.23 4.43
C SER A 150 5.74 -5.04 5.94
N GLY A 151 6.91 -4.80 6.53
CA GLY A 151 7.04 -4.51 7.96
C GLY A 151 6.30 -3.23 8.36
N VAL A 152 6.35 -2.19 7.51
CA VAL A 152 5.64 -0.92 7.75
C VAL A 152 4.13 -1.14 7.72
N LEU A 153 3.60 -1.85 6.72
CA LEU A 153 2.18 -2.14 6.61
C LEU A 153 1.69 -3.03 7.77
N ALA A 154 2.50 -3.99 8.21
CA ALA A 154 2.22 -4.83 9.36
C ALA A 154 2.26 -4.07 10.70
N ALA A 155 2.97 -2.95 10.79
CA ALA A 155 3.03 -2.13 12.00
C ALA A 155 1.69 -1.45 12.33
N PHE A 156 0.78 -1.32 11.37
CA PHE A 156 -0.52 -0.70 11.58
C PHE A 156 -1.64 -1.74 11.73
N SER A 157 -2.28 -1.76 12.90
CA SER A 157 -3.41 -2.66 13.17
C SER A 157 -4.74 -2.20 12.58
N SER A 158 -4.86 -0.93 12.21
CA SER A 158 -6.15 -0.25 11.97
C SER A 158 -6.30 0.32 10.56
N LEU A 159 -5.39 0.02 9.63
CA LEU A 159 -5.45 0.58 8.27
C LEU A 159 -6.68 0.07 7.52
N GLU A 160 -7.42 1.03 7.00
CA GLU A 160 -8.57 0.84 6.13
C GLU A 160 -8.26 1.26 4.69
N VAL A 161 -7.36 2.23 4.50
CA VAL A 161 -7.05 2.82 3.18
C VAL A 161 -5.54 2.88 3.01
N ILE A 162 -5.05 2.27 1.94
CA ILE A 162 -3.63 2.29 1.57
C ILE A 162 -3.47 2.81 0.15
N VAL A 163 -2.64 3.83 -0.03
CA VAL A 163 -2.25 4.36 -1.34
C VAL A 163 -0.73 4.35 -1.42
N LEU A 164 -0.18 3.58 -2.36
CA LEU A 164 1.25 3.40 -2.55
C LEU A 164 1.66 3.80 -3.96
N ASN A 165 2.59 4.74 -4.04
CA ASN A 165 3.44 5.02 -5.20
C ASN A 165 4.88 5.02 -4.69
N VAL A 166 5.54 3.88 -4.82
CA VAL A 166 6.83 3.62 -4.18
C VAL A 166 7.80 3.00 -5.17
N ASN A 167 9.08 3.35 -5.03
CA ASN A 167 10.17 2.77 -5.80
C ASN A 167 11.06 1.94 -4.86
N PHE A 168 11.51 0.78 -5.32
CA PHE A 168 12.48 -0.02 -4.59
C PHE A 168 13.89 0.27 -5.09
N LEU A 169 14.87 0.21 -4.19
CA LEU A 169 16.29 0.27 -4.57
C LEU A 169 16.82 -1.11 -4.97
N THR A 170 16.17 -2.16 -4.48
CA THR A 170 16.48 -3.54 -4.81
C THR A 170 15.19 -4.29 -5.12
N PRO A 171 15.17 -5.11 -6.18
CA PRO A 171 13.98 -5.87 -6.56
C PRO A 171 13.67 -7.06 -5.63
N ARG A 172 14.63 -7.38 -4.77
CA ARG A 172 14.57 -8.56 -3.92
C ARG A 172 13.66 -8.32 -2.75
N GLY A 173 12.73 -9.26 -2.53
CA GLY A 173 11.92 -9.31 -1.33
C GLY A 173 10.50 -9.76 -1.61
N VAL A 174 9.74 -9.89 -0.53
CA VAL A 174 8.31 -10.21 -0.58
C VAL A 174 7.55 -8.99 -0.12
N LEU A 175 6.61 -8.51 -0.94
CA LEU A 175 5.59 -7.58 -0.47
C LEU A 175 4.43 -8.38 0.11
N LYS A 176 4.19 -8.22 1.41
CA LYS A 176 3.06 -8.80 2.15
C LYS A 176 2.13 -7.68 2.58
N ILE A 177 0.85 -7.82 2.23
CA ILE A 177 -0.22 -6.93 2.68
C ILE A 177 -1.21 -7.80 3.45
N GLU A 178 -1.04 -7.83 4.76
CA GLU A 178 -1.87 -8.60 5.69
C GLU A 178 -2.59 -7.60 6.60
N ASN A 179 -3.69 -7.02 6.12
CA ASN A 179 -4.52 -6.12 6.92
C ASN A 179 -6.01 -6.46 6.77
N ASN A 180 -6.61 -6.98 7.84
CA ASN A 180 -8.00 -7.45 7.83
C ASN A 180 -9.02 -6.30 7.82
N ASN A 181 -8.59 -5.07 8.11
CA ASN A 181 -9.46 -3.90 8.12
C ASN A 181 -9.43 -3.14 6.79
N LEU A 182 -8.62 -3.59 5.83
CA LEU A 182 -8.43 -2.91 4.55
C LEU A 182 -9.74 -2.86 3.77
N LYS A 183 -10.10 -1.66 3.34
CA LYS A 183 -11.28 -1.33 2.52
C LYS A 183 -10.89 -0.82 1.15
N PHE A 184 -9.69 -0.24 1.02
CA PHE A 184 -9.20 0.33 -0.23
C PHE A 184 -7.69 0.15 -0.37
N LEU A 185 -7.24 -0.27 -1.55
CA LEU A 185 -5.84 -0.47 -1.87
C LEU A 185 -5.50 0.05 -3.26
N GLN A 186 -4.71 1.11 -3.32
CA GLN A 186 -4.14 1.62 -4.56
C GLN A 186 -2.63 1.38 -4.57
N LEU A 187 -2.15 0.69 -5.61
CA LEU A 187 -0.74 0.42 -5.84
C LEU A 187 -0.30 1.04 -7.16
N SER A 188 0.88 1.64 -7.22
CA SER A 188 1.42 2.20 -8.47
C SER A 188 2.95 2.20 -8.45
N SER A 189 3.56 2.08 -9.63
CA SER A 189 5.01 2.14 -9.83
C SER A 189 5.84 1.04 -9.13
N LEU A 190 5.27 -0.16 -8.94
CA LEU A 190 5.93 -1.31 -8.29
C LEU A 190 6.86 -2.10 -9.23
N ASN A 191 7.66 -1.41 -10.04
CA ASN A 191 8.36 -1.95 -11.22
C ASN A 191 9.43 -3.04 -10.92
N GLU A 192 9.70 -3.33 -9.65
CA GLU A 192 10.85 -4.15 -9.23
C GLU A 192 10.47 -5.29 -8.26
N ILE A 193 9.19 -5.55 -7.97
CA ILE A 193 8.88 -6.61 -7.00
C ILE A 193 8.98 -8.00 -7.65
N ASP A 194 9.97 -8.79 -7.23
CA ASP A 194 10.10 -10.19 -7.65
C ASP A 194 8.92 -11.04 -7.16
N ARG A 195 8.51 -10.87 -5.90
CA ARG A 195 7.47 -11.71 -5.28
C ARG A 195 6.40 -10.92 -4.55
N TRP A 196 5.16 -11.22 -4.88
CA TRP A 196 3.98 -10.62 -4.26
C TRP A 196 3.13 -11.68 -3.56
N LYS A 197 2.83 -11.45 -2.28
CA LYS A 197 1.99 -12.35 -1.48
C LYS A 197 0.69 -11.64 -1.07
N LEU A 198 -0.43 -12.29 -1.36
CA LEU A 198 -1.78 -11.83 -1.05
C LEU A 198 -2.52 -12.90 -0.24
N SER A 199 -3.32 -12.46 0.73
CA SER A 199 -4.25 -13.33 1.44
C SER A 199 -5.67 -12.82 1.27
N VAL A 200 -6.57 -13.66 0.77
CA VAL A 200 -7.93 -13.27 0.36
C VAL A 200 -8.96 -14.30 0.80
N ASP A 201 -10.09 -13.82 1.32
CA ASP A 201 -11.34 -14.56 1.42
C ASP A 201 -12.18 -14.28 0.15
N ILE A 202 -12.24 -15.24 -0.76
CA ILE A 202 -12.99 -15.09 -2.02
C ILE A 202 -14.50 -14.98 -1.78
N THR A 203 -14.99 -15.40 -0.62
CA THR A 203 -16.40 -15.28 -0.25
C THR A 203 -16.75 -13.90 0.29
N ASP A 204 -15.75 -13.09 0.67
CA ASP A 204 -15.94 -11.71 1.10
C ASP A 204 -15.89 -10.76 -0.11
N PRO A 205 -17.02 -10.16 -0.53
CA PRO A 205 -17.05 -9.29 -1.71
C PRO A 205 -16.14 -8.06 -1.58
N LYS A 206 -15.82 -7.61 -0.35
CA LYS A 206 -14.90 -6.48 -0.14
C LYS A 206 -13.46 -6.89 -0.38
N GLU A 207 -13.03 -8.04 0.15
CA GLU A 207 -11.67 -8.54 -0.10
C GLU A 207 -11.46 -8.88 -1.58
N VAL A 208 -12.50 -9.41 -2.25
CA VAL A 208 -12.50 -9.65 -3.69
C VAL A 208 -12.34 -8.36 -4.50
N GLU A 209 -13.04 -7.29 -4.13
CA GLU A 209 -12.91 -6.00 -4.84
C GLU A 209 -11.50 -5.40 -4.68
N ILE A 210 -10.94 -5.48 -3.47
CA ILE A 210 -9.55 -5.06 -3.20
C ILE A 210 -8.57 -5.88 -4.04
N LEU A 211 -8.77 -7.19 -4.14
CA LEU A 211 -7.94 -8.06 -4.97
C LEU A 211 -8.02 -7.66 -6.45
N LYS A 212 -9.21 -7.33 -6.97
CA LYS A 212 -9.37 -6.85 -8.34
C LYS A 212 -8.60 -5.55 -8.56
N GLU A 213 -8.80 -4.55 -7.70
CA GLU A 213 -8.09 -3.27 -7.80
C GLU A 213 -6.58 -3.49 -7.77
N ALA A 214 -6.09 -4.33 -6.87
CA ALA A 214 -4.67 -4.65 -6.76
C ALA A 214 -4.12 -5.31 -8.04
N LEU A 215 -4.82 -6.29 -8.60
CA LEU A 215 -4.41 -6.98 -9.83
C LEU A 215 -4.47 -6.06 -11.06
N LEU A 216 -5.46 -5.16 -11.12
CA LEU A 216 -5.64 -4.20 -12.22
C LEU A 216 -4.55 -3.15 -12.29
N MET A 217 -4.14 -2.67 -11.13
CA MET A 217 -3.13 -1.62 -11.02
C MET A 217 -1.73 -2.15 -11.30
N TRP A 218 -1.55 -3.47 -11.36
CA TRP A 218 -0.28 -4.10 -11.63
C TRP A 218 -0.02 -4.20 -13.14
N THR A 219 0.52 -3.14 -13.72
CA THR A 219 0.78 -3.04 -15.17
C THR A 219 2.13 -3.62 -15.61
N ASN A 220 2.86 -4.28 -14.70
CA ASN A 220 4.22 -4.78 -14.95
C ASN A 220 4.35 -6.28 -14.71
N PHE A 221 5.53 -6.80 -14.99
CA PHE A 221 5.87 -8.21 -14.80
C PHE A 221 6.13 -8.56 -13.32
N VAL A 222 5.52 -9.66 -12.84
CA VAL A 222 5.73 -10.27 -11.52
C VAL A 222 6.46 -11.60 -11.71
N MET A 223 7.57 -11.83 -11.02
CA MET A 223 8.24 -13.14 -11.10
C MET A 223 7.46 -14.23 -10.33
N GLU A 224 6.93 -13.91 -9.16
CA GLU A 224 6.20 -14.86 -8.31
C GLU A 224 4.99 -14.22 -7.63
N LEU A 225 3.78 -14.73 -7.88
CA LEU A 225 2.55 -14.33 -7.21
C LEU A 225 2.06 -15.46 -6.30
N GLU A 226 1.99 -15.22 -5.00
CA GLU A 226 1.48 -16.16 -4.01
C GLU A 226 0.09 -15.70 -3.53
N ILE A 227 -0.94 -16.54 -3.72
CA ILE A 227 -2.30 -16.30 -3.23
C ILE A 227 -2.62 -17.31 -2.12
N PHE A 228 -2.98 -16.79 -0.95
CA PHE A 228 -3.41 -17.57 0.21
C PHE A 228 -4.91 -17.43 0.40
N PHE A 229 -5.66 -18.48 0.11
CA PHE A 229 -7.09 -18.51 0.36
C PHE A 229 -7.37 -18.62 1.87
N LYS A 230 -8.20 -17.70 2.39
CA LYS A 230 -8.66 -17.68 3.78
C LYS A 230 -9.90 -18.55 3.90
N HIS A 231 -9.83 -19.61 4.69
CA HIS A 231 -11.01 -20.37 5.08
C HIS A 231 -11.50 -19.86 6.43
N LYS A 232 -12.67 -19.20 6.48
CA LYS A 232 -13.32 -18.94 7.77
C LYS A 232 -13.72 -20.29 8.40
N LYS A 233 -13.40 -20.48 9.68
CA LYS A 233 -14.01 -21.56 10.47
C LYS A 233 -15.50 -21.23 10.58
N SER A 234 -16.35 -22.01 9.92
CA SER A 234 -17.79 -21.77 9.92
C SER A 234 -18.36 -21.84 11.34
N HIS A 235 -18.93 -20.75 11.85
CA HIS A 235 -20.18 -20.87 12.59
C HIS A 235 -21.27 -20.98 11.52
N ARG A 236 -21.70 -22.21 11.23
CA ARG A 236 -22.94 -22.42 10.47
C ARG A 236 -24.08 -22.03 11.41
N GLU A 237 -24.63 -20.84 11.24
CA GLU A 237 -26.07 -20.67 11.45
C GLU A 237 -26.73 -20.98 10.11
N GLU A 238 -27.31 -22.18 10.02
CA GLU A 238 -28.17 -22.56 8.92
C GLU A 238 -29.40 -21.66 8.96
N GLY A 239 -29.52 -20.79 7.96
CA GLY A 239 -30.77 -20.06 7.75
C GLY A 239 -30.58 -18.68 7.19
N GLU A 240 -30.03 -18.56 5.98
CA GLU A 240 -30.43 -17.46 5.09
C GLU A 240 -30.08 -17.84 3.64
N CYS A 241 -31.13 -18.16 2.90
CA CYS A 241 -31.08 -18.38 1.46
C CYS A 241 -30.80 -17.03 0.80
N SER A 242 -29.54 -16.76 0.42
CA SER A 242 -29.21 -15.54 -0.33
C SER A 242 -29.61 -15.71 -1.79
N THR A 243 -30.56 -14.89 -2.18
CA THR A 243 -31.15 -14.77 -3.51
C THR A 243 -30.10 -14.61 -4.60
N ASN A 244 -30.31 -15.41 -5.65
CA ASN A 244 -29.63 -15.34 -6.94
C ASN A 244 -29.64 -13.93 -7.53
N ASP A 245 -28.47 -13.28 -7.55
CA ASP A 245 -28.13 -12.27 -8.57
C ASP A 245 -26.60 -12.05 -8.61
N ARG A 246 -25.87 -13.14 -8.85
CA ARG A 246 -24.43 -13.09 -9.05
C ARG A 246 -24.12 -12.77 -10.51
N THR A 247 -24.16 -11.50 -10.87
CA THR A 247 -23.43 -10.97 -12.05
C THR A 247 -21.92 -11.02 -11.79
N HIS A 248 -21.39 -12.22 -11.59
CA HIS A 248 -19.97 -12.53 -11.50
C HIS A 248 -19.27 -12.46 -12.87
N ALA A 249 -20.01 -12.18 -13.95
CA ALA A 249 -19.50 -12.09 -15.31
C ALA A 249 -18.52 -10.91 -15.55
N LYS A 250 -18.41 -9.95 -14.62
CA LYS A 250 -17.51 -8.79 -14.70
C LYS A 250 -16.46 -8.76 -13.58
N LEU A 251 -16.01 -9.92 -13.11
CA LEU A 251 -15.07 -10.00 -11.98
C LEU A 251 -13.64 -9.55 -12.32
N PHE A 252 -13.28 -9.39 -13.58
CA PHE A 252 -11.95 -8.96 -13.96
C PHE A 252 -11.99 -8.12 -15.23
N PRO A 253 -11.40 -6.91 -15.21
CA PRO A 253 -11.12 -6.19 -16.44
C PRO A 253 -9.97 -6.85 -17.20
N ASN A 254 -9.95 -6.72 -18.52
CA ASN A 254 -8.83 -7.10 -19.39
C ASN A 254 -7.58 -6.31 -18.98
N ALA A 255 -6.85 -6.76 -17.97
CA ALA A 255 -5.60 -6.17 -17.54
C ALA A 255 -4.45 -7.01 -18.07
N ASP A 256 -3.42 -6.36 -18.61
CA ASP A 256 -2.18 -6.99 -19.08
C ASP A 256 -1.30 -7.38 -17.88
N LEU A 257 -1.73 -8.37 -17.11
CA LEU A 257 -0.99 -8.91 -15.97
C LEU A 257 0.00 -10.00 -16.46
N TYR A 258 1.29 -9.83 -16.19
CA TYR A 258 2.32 -10.82 -16.55
C TYR A 258 2.91 -11.45 -15.28
N VAL A 259 2.73 -12.76 -15.05
CA VAL A 259 3.14 -13.46 -13.82
C VAL A 259 3.93 -14.71 -14.18
N TYR A 260 5.24 -14.77 -13.92
CA TYR A 260 6.04 -15.93 -14.34
C TYR A 260 5.63 -17.22 -13.59
N ASN A 261 5.62 -17.18 -12.25
CA ASN A 261 5.17 -18.27 -11.40
C ASN A 261 4.02 -17.84 -10.51
N MET A 262 2.98 -18.65 -10.42
CA MET A 262 1.87 -18.46 -9.50
C MET A 262 1.83 -19.60 -8.49
N ARG A 263 1.70 -19.29 -7.20
CA ARG A 263 1.52 -20.28 -6.12
C ARG A 263 0.18 -20.07 -5.45
N LEU A 264 -0.60 -21.14 -5.35
CA LEU A 264 -1.88 -21.16 -4.66
C LEU A 264 -1.72 -21.94 -3.36
N TYR A 265 -2.02 -21.29 -2.25
CA TYR A 265 -2.00 -21.86 -0.93
C TYR A 265 -3.43 -22.02 -0.42
N ASN A 266 -3.67 -23.14 0.27
CA ASN A 266 -4.98 -23.52 0.80
C ASN A 266 -6.06 -23.81 -0.29
N PHE A 267 -5.70 -23.87 -1.57
CA PHE A 267 -6.65 -24.24 -2.61
C PHE A 267 -6.79 -25.76 -2.71
N ASP A 268 -7.99 -26.28 -2.43
CA ASP A 268 -8.30 -27.72 -2.65
C ASP A 268 -9.34 -27.95 -3.76
N GLY A 269 -9.81 -26.88 -4.40
CA GLY A 269 -10.78 -26.91 -5.49
C GLY A 269 -12.20 -27.34 -5.09
N SER A 270 -12.48 -27.51 -3.80
CA SER A 270 -13.84 -27.82 -3.32
C SER A 270 -14.74 -26.59 -3.24
N ASN A 271 -14.16 -25.40 -3.08
CA ASN A 271 -14.89 -24.13 -3.12
C ASN A 271 -15.09 -23.69 -4.57
N GLU A 272 -16.36 -23.65 -5.02
CA GLU A 272 -16.71 -23.27 -6.39
C GLU A 272 -16.26 -21.85 -6.76
N GLU A 273 -16.27 -20.91 -5.80
CA GLU A 273 -15.88 -19.52 -6.04
C GLU A 273 -14.38 -19.39 -6.22
N GLU A 274 -13.59 -20.09 -5.41
CA GLU A 274 -12.13 -20.18 -5.57
C GLU A 274 -11.76 -20.86 -6.89
N PHE A 275 -12.44 -21.97 -7.24
CA PHE A 275 -12.22 -22.66 -8.50
C PHE A 275 -12.56 -21.75 -9.70
N ALA A 276 -13.68 -21.05 -9.65
CA ALA A 276 -14.08 -20.09 -10.69
C ALA A 276 -13.09 -18.92 -10.81
N PHE A 277 -12.58 -18.42 -9.68
CA PHE A 277 -11.56 -17.38 -9.62
C PHE A 277 -10.27 -17.83 -10.33
N VAL A 278 -9.71 -18.98 -9.96
CA VAL A 278 -8.49 -19.53 -10.57
C VAL A 278 -8.70 -19.84 -12.05
N SER A 279 -9.85 -20.42 -12.40
CA SER A 279 -10.21 -20.71 -13.81
C SER A 279 -10.22 -19.45 -14.67
N ARG A 280 -10.75 -18.33 -14.16
CA ARG A 280 -10.78 -17.06 -14.89
C ARG A 280 -9.40 -16.45 -15.06
N LEU A 281 -8.54 -16.52 -14.03
CA LEU A 281 -7.16 -16.10 -14.15
C LEU A 281 -6.47 -16.82 -15.31
N LEU A 282 -6.66 -18.13 -15.46
CA LEU A 282 -6.10 -18.87 -16.60
C LEU A 282 -6.68 -18.45 -17.96
N MET A 283 -7.97 -18.11 -18.01
CA MET A 283 -8.66 -17.79 -19.28
C MET A 283 -8.40 -16.37 -19.79
N GLN A 284 -8.11 -15.40 -18.91
CA GLN A 284 -7.96 -13.99 -19.29
C GLN A 284 -6.59 -13.60 -19.84
N LYS A 285 -5.77 -14.59 -20.23
CA LYS A 285 -4.45 -14.41 -20.83
C LYS A 285 -3.41 -13.62 -20.00
N PRO A 286 -3.35 -13.70 -18.66
CA PRO A 286 -2.10 -13.36 -18.01
C PRO A 286 -1.01 -14.30 -18.54
N VAL A 287 0.19 -13.78 -18.80
CA VAL A 287 1.31 -14.64 -19.18
C VAL A 287 1.76 -15.38 -17.93
N ILE A 288 1.14 -16.52 -17.66
CA ILE A 288 1.51 -17.47 -16.61
C ILE A 288 2.32 -18.60 -17.24
N LEU A 289 3.55 -18.80 -16.76
CA LEU A 289 4.39 -19.92 -17.20
C LEU A 289 4.20 -21.14 -16.32
N SER A 290 4.09 -20.95 -15.00
CA SER A 290 3.75 -22.03 -14.07
C SER A 290 2.71 -21.61 -13.03
N MET A 291 1.82 -22.54 -12.70
CA MET A 291 0.90 -22.45 -11.58
C MET A 291 1.12 -23.68 -10.69
N MET A 292 1.38 -23.43 -9.42
CA MET A 292 1.69 -24.45 -8.42
C MET A 292 0.68 -24.40 -7.29
N ILE A 293 0.14 -25.55 -6.90
CA ILE A 293 -0.85 -25.68 -5.81
C ILE A 293 -0.17 -26.39 -4.64
N GLU A 294 -0.08 -25.70 -3.51
CA GLU A 294 0.55 -26.25 -2.30
C GLU A 294 -0.35 -27.32 -1.69
N THR A 295 0.15 -28.56 -1.66
CA THR A 295 -0.59 -29.73 -1.13
C THR A 295 0.18 -30.49 -0.06
N SER A 296 1.42 -30.08 0.27
CA SER A 296 2.30 -30.81 1.18
C SER A 296 1.70 -31.06 2.57
N LEU A 297 0.84 -30.13 3.04
CA LEU A 297 0.18 -30.20 4.34
C LEU A 297 -1.26 -30.75 4.27
N PHE A 298 -1.74 -31.16 3.08
CA PHE A 298 -3.12 -31.62 2.93
C PHE A 298 -3.31 -33.06 3.43
N PRO A 299 -4.40 -33.32 4.18
CA PRO A 299 -4.87 -34.69 4.38
C PRO A 299 -5.16 -35.37 3.03
N PRO A 300 -5.10 -36.72 2.96
CA PRO A 300 -5.26 -37.45 1.69
C PRO A 300 -6.50 -37.08 0.88
N ALA A 301 -7.64 -36.89 1.55
CA ALA A 301 -8.89 -36.50 0.89
C ALA A 301 -8.82 -35.09 0.27
N LYS A 302 -8.20 -34.12 0.95
CA LYS A 302 -8.00 -32.77 0.40
C LYS A 302 -7.00 -32.76 -0.75
N LYS A 303 -5.95 -33.57 -0.64
CA LYS A 303 -4.97 -33.73 -1.72
C LYS A 303 -5.60 -34.30 -2.99
N PHE A 304 -6.43 -35.34 -2.85
CA PHE A 304 -7.17 -35.90 -3.97
C PHE A 304 -8.09 -34.86 -4.65
N ASN A 305 -8.78 -34.03 -3.87
CA ASN A 305 -9.61 -32.96 -4.41
C ASN A 305 -8.78 -31.92 -5.17
N ALA A 306 -7.63 -31.53 -4.62
CA ALA A 306 -6.71 -30.58 -5.28
C ALA A 306 -6.19 -31.14 -6.62
N GLU A 307 -5.79 -32.42 -6.66
CA GLU A 307 -5.33 -33.09 -7.88
C GLU A 307 -6.44 -33.16 -8.94
N ALA A 308 -7.68 -33.48 -8.53
CA ALA A 308 -8.84 -33.46 -9.43
C ALA A 308 -9.14 -32.04 -9.95
N ALA A 309 -8.95 -31.02 -9.12
CA ALA A 309 -9.08 -29.62 -9.53
C ALA A 309 -7.99 -29.22 -10.53
N VAL A 310 -6.73 -29.62 -10.32
CA VAL A 310 -5.64 -29.42 -11.29
C VAL A 310 -5.97 -30.04 -12.63
N ALA A 311 -6.48 -31.28 -12.65
CA ALA A 311 -6.87 -31.94 -13.90
C ALA A 311 -7.95 -31.13 -14.65
N LYS A 312 -8.96 -30.62 -13.94
CA LYS A 312 -9.98 -29.75 -14.54
C LYS A 312 -9.41 -28.43 -15.05
N LEU A 313 -8.47 -27.82 -14.32
CA LEU A 313 -7.82 -26.58 -14.72
C LEU A 313 -6.94 -26.77 -15.96
N MET A 314 -6.27 -27.91 -16.10
CA MET A 314 -5.43 -28.25 -17.27
C MET A 314 -6.22 -28.39 -18.58
N GLU A 315 -7.52 -28.68 -18.51
CA GLU A 315 -8.40 -28.74 -19.69
C GLU A 315 -8.81 -27.34 -20.21
N LEU A 316 -8.65 -26.28 -19.40
CA LEU A 316 -9.01 -24.90 -19.74
C LEU A 316 -8.04 -24.23 -20.73
N PRO A 317 -6.70 -24.23 -20.51
CA PRO A 317 -5.73 -23.50 -21.33
C PRO A 317 -5.43 -24.21 -22.66
N LYS A 318 -6.41 -24.27 -23.58
CA LYS A 318 -6.20 -24.82 -24.93
C LYS A 318 -5.22 -24.01 -25.80
N TYR A 319 -4.88 -22.80 -25.37
CA TYR A 319 -4.06 -21.84 -26.13
C TYR A 319 -2.65 -21.61 -25.57
N PHE A 320 -2.31 -22.15 -24.38
CA PHE A 320 -1.01 -21.94 -23.74
C PHE A 320 -0.20 -23.24 -23.72
N LYS A 321 0.48 -23.54 -24.83
CA LYS A 321 1.30 -24.77 -24.97
C LYS A 321 2.43 -24.93 -23.94
N ASN A 322 2.78 -23.86 -23.22
CA ASN A 322 3.91 -23.83 -22.28
C ASN A 322 3.48 -23.61 -20.81
N LEU A 323 2.18 -23.51 -20.52
CA LEU A 323 1.71 -23.37 -19.14
C LEU A 323 1.80 -24.73 -18.43
N LYS A 324 2.47 -24.75 -17.27
CA LYS A 324 2.52 -25.92 -16.38
C LYS A 324 1.62 -25.70 -15.17
N ILE A 325 0.69 -26.60 -14.89
CA ILE A 325 -0.11 -26.60 -13.64
C ILE A 325 0.24 -27.87 -12.86
N GLU A 326 0.71 -27.73 -11.63
CA GLU A 326 1.12 -28.87 -10.80
C GLU A 326 0.83 -28.67 -9.32
N CYS A 327 0.78 -29.78 -8.57
CA CYS A 327 0.80 -29.76 -7.11
C CYS A 327 2.25 -29.84 -6.62
N PHE A 328 2.57 -29.20 -5.49
CA PHE A 328 3.87 -29.30 -4.83
C PHE A 328 3.76 -29.56 -3.32
#